data_AF-B5VEK9-F1
#
_entry.id   AF-B5VEK9-F1
#
_cell.length_a   1.000
_cell.length_b   1.000
_cell.length_c   1.000
_cell.angle_alpha   90.00
_cell.angle_beta   90.00
_cell.angle_gamma   90.00
#
_symmetry.space_group_name_H-M   'P 1'
#
loop_
_entity.id
_entity.type
_entity.pdbx_description
1 polymer ?
#
loop_
_entity_poly.entity_id
_entity_poly.type
_entity_poly.pdbx_seq_one_letter_code
_entity_poly.pdbx_strand_id
1 'polypeptide(L)'
;MEETAKKPASATVSAKSSHDGGTDDLAHLFSTPEIKKVLNSDVAINALLSRLKQSLLTCEEFMKFIRKKYAFEEEHVQELSKQYKHFFNIQGSTNSSLKKMIHEVLGFDGKMAQVKQSYITALQKMYSEISSLLLTMTKLRKSVKENSKRLEKDVSDAIHSAEKAQSRYNSLCQDWDKLRMTDPTKTKLTLRGSKTTKEQEEELLRKIDNADLEYKQKVDHSNSLRNTFITKERPRIVQELKDLILEIDTAMTIQLQKYTIWTENLVL
;
A
#
# COMPACT_ATOMS: atom_id res chain seq x y z
N MET A 1 13.73 -74.75 6.42
CA MET A 1 14.14 -74.63 5.01
C MET A 1 13.22 -73.60 4.37
N GLU A 2 13.85 -72.64 3.70
CA GLU A 2 13.28 -71.54 2.91
C GLU A 2 12.57 -70.37 3.63
N GLU A 3 13.46 -69.50 4.12
CA GLU A 3 13.35 -68.05 4.15
C GLU A 3 13.19 -67.48 2.73
N THR A 4 12.08 -66.80 2.42
CA THR A 4 11.99 -65.95 1.22
C THR A 4 11.86 -64.48 1.64
N ALA A 5 13.01 -63.82 1.58
CA ALA A 5 13.23 -62.42 1.85
C ALA A 5 12.49 -61.49 0.86
N LYS A 6 11.87 -60.46 1.42
CA LYS A 6 11.18 -59.36 0.76
C LYS A 6 12.20 -58.37 0.19
N LYS A 7 12.34 -58.30 -1.14
CA LYS A 7 13.07 -57.23 -1.85
C LYS A 7 12.26 -55.93 -1.84
N PRO A 8 12.85 -54.76 -1.57
CA PRO A 8 12.18 -53.48 -1.78
C PRO A 8 12.37 -53.02 -3.23
N ALA A 9 11.27 -52.59 -3.87
CA ALA A 9 11.30 -51.96 -5.18
C ALA A 9 11.69 -50.49 -5.05
N SER A 10 12.75 -50.13 -5.77
CA SER A 10 13.24 -48.78 -5.99
C SER A 10 12.19 -47.93 -6.69
N ALA A 11 11.77 -46.83 -6.06
CA ALA A 11 11.02 -45.76 -6.72
C ALA A 11 11.89 -44.50 -6.72
N THR A 12 12.54 -44.27 -7.85
CA THR A 12 13.26 -43.04 -8.19
C THR A 12 12.27 -41.87 -8.18
N VAL A 13 12.33 -41.03 -7.14
CA VAL A 13 11.63 -39.74 -7.13
C VAL A 13 12.45 -38.76 -7.95
N SER A 14 12.07 -38.60 -9.21
CA SER A 14 12.59 -37.53 -10.07
C SER A 14 11.93 -36.21 -9.64
N ALA A 15 12.64 -35.40 -8.86
CA ALA A 15 12.26 -34.04 -8.55
C ALA A 15 12.31 -33.20 -9.84
N LYS A 16 11.14 -32.83 -10.38
CA LYS A 16 11.02 -31.76 -11.38
C LYS A 16 10.83 -30.45 -10.62
N SER A 17 11.89 -29.64 -10.61
CA SER A 17 11.87 -28.24 -10.20
C SER A 17 11.08 -27.41 -11.22
N SER A 18 9.86 -27.01 -10.89
CA SER A 18 9.10 -26.00 -11.63
C SER A 18 9.34 -24.63 -11.00
N HIS A 19 10.40 -23.96 -11.42
CA HIS A 19 10.68 -22.56 -11.06
C HIS A 19 10.38 -21.68 -12.28
N ASP A 20 9.09 -21.53 -12.60
CA ASP A 20 8.61 -20.55 -13.61
C ASP A 20 7.12 -20.14 -13.46
N GLY A 21 6.42 -20.55 -12.39
CA GLY A 21 4.95 -20.40 -12.29
C GLY A 21 4.43 -19.19 -11.52
N GLY A 22 5.30 -18.31 -10.99
CA GLY A 22 4.90 -17.34 -9.97
C GLY A 22 4.10 -16.12 -10.46
N THR A 23 4.26 -15.73 -11.72
CA THR A 23 3.66 -14.48 -12.25
C THR A 23 2.30 -14.71 -12.91
N ASP A 24 2.13 -15.81 -13.64
CA ASP A 24 0.84 -16.16 -14.27
C ASP A 24 -0.23 -16.52 -13.23
N ASP A 25 0.16 -17.15 -12.13
CA ASP A 25 -0.76 -17.52 -11.05
C ASP A 25 -1.27 -16.30 -10.27
N LEU A 26 -0.43 -15.25 -10.11
CA LEU A 26 -0.80 -14.00 -9.45
C LEU A 26 -1.82 -13.19 -10.29
N ALA A 27 -1.57 -13.09 -11.60
CA ALA A 27 -2.48 -12.41 -12.53
C ALA A 27 -3.83 -13.13 -12.64
N HIS A 28 -3.81 -14.47 -12.59
CA HIS A 28 -5.00 -15.29 -12.51
C HIS A 28 -5.75 -15.08 -11.18
N LEU A 29 -5.03 -15.02 -10.04
CA LEU A 29 -5.61 -14.76 -8.72
C LEU A 29 -6.38 -13.44 -8.68
N PHE A 30 -5.82 -12.35 -9.24
CA PHE A 30 -6.50 -11.06 -9.32
C PHE A 30 -7.67 -11.02 -10.31
N SER A 31 -7.73 -11.99 -11.23
CA SER A 31 -8.79 -12.10 -12.24
C SER A 31 -9.97 -12.95 -11.78
N THR A 32 -9.82 -13.66 -10.66
CA THR A 32 -10.87 -14.48 -10.06
C THR A 32 -12.10 -13.64 -9.72
N PRO A 33 -13.32 -14.18 -9.92
CA PRO A 33 -14.56 -13.46 -9.66
C PRO A 33 -14.70 -13.04 -8.19
N GLU A 34 -14.13 -13.79 -7.26
CA GLU A 34 -14.12 -13.51 -5.83
C GLU A 34 -13.32 -12.23 -5.53
N ILE A 35 -12.11 -12.10 -6.10
CA ILE A 35 -11.26 -10.92 -5.90
C ILE A 35 -11.86 -9.70 -6.57
N LYS A 36 -12.42 -9.83 -7.77
CA LYS A 36 -13.15 -8.72 -8.42
C LYS A 36 -14.31 -8.20 -7.58
N LYS A 37 -15.06 -9.09 -6.93
CA LYS A 37 -16.17 -8.70 -6.04
C LYS A 37 -15.67 -7.93 -4.82
N VAL A 38 -14.57 -8.35 -4.21
CA VAL A 38 -13.96 -7.65 -3.08
C VAL A 38 -13.37 -6.31 -3.50
N LEU A 39 -12.72 -6.22 -4.66
CA LEU A 39 -12.11 -4.99 -5.18
C LEU A 39 -13.16 -3.91 -5.56
N ASN A 40 -14.39 -4.32 -5.88
CA ASN A 40 -15.48 -3.39 -6.14
C ASN A 40 -16.17 -2.87 -4.87
N SER A 41 -15.85 -3.43 -3.70
CA SER A 41 -16.44 -3.03 -2.42
C SER A 41 -15.86 -1.72 -1.88
N ASP A 42 -16.58 -1.07 -0.96
CA ASP A 42 -16.15 0.18 -0.32
C ASP A 42 -14.90 0.00 0.56
N VAL A 43 -14.60 -1.24 0.99
CA VAL A 43 -13.44 -1.54 1.84
C VAL A 43 -12.14 -1.70 1.04
N ALA A 44 -12.22 -1.87 -0.29
CA ALA A 44 -11.07 -2.20 -1.13
C ALA A 44 -9.96 -1.16 -1.05
N ILE A 45 -10.31 0.13 -1.17
CA ILE A 45 -9.33 1.23 -1.18
C ILE A 45 -8.61 1.30 0.17
N ASN A 46 -9.34 1.24 1.28
CA ASN A 46 -8.76 1.30 2.62
C ASN A 46 -7.89 0.07 2.93
N ALA A 47 -8.32 -1.12 2.49
CA ALA A 47 -7.54 -2.34 2.63
C ALA A 47 -6.22 -2.27 1.85
N LEU A 48 -6.26 -1.84 0.58
CA LEU A 48 -5.06 -1.68 -0.25
C LEU A 48 -4.13 -0.58 0.28
N LEU A 49 -4.67 0.55 0.73
CA LEU A 49 -3.88 1.59 1.39
C LEU A 49 -3.18 1.07 2.66
N SER A 50 -3.83 0.18 3.41
CA SER A 50 -3.24 -0.47 4.58
C SER A 50 -2.14 -1.44 4.17
N ARG A 51 -2.39 -2.26 3.15
CA ARG A 51 -1.40 -3.20 2.60
C ARG A 51 -0.16 -2.50 2.06
N LEU A 52 -0.32 -1.40 1.32
CA LEU A 52 0.79 -0.57 0.85
C LEU A 52 1.56 0.06 2.02
N LYS A 53 0.87 0.43 3.11
CA LYS A 53 1.54 0.91 4.33
C LYS A 53 2.42 -0.18 4.95
N GLN A 54 1.94 -1.43 4.98
CA GLN A 54 2.73 -2.55 5.48
C GLN A 54 4.00 -2.76 4.62
N SER A 55 3.89 -2.74 3.28
CA SER A 55 5.08 -2.80 2.40
C SER A 55 6.08 -1.68 2.70
N LEU A 56 5.60 -0.44 2.86
CA LEU A 56 6.47 0.70 3.20
C LEU A 56 7.19 0.50 4.55
N LEU A 57 6.52 -0.07 5.55
CA LEU A 57 7.13 -0.38 6.85
C LEU A 57 8.20 -1.47 6.72
N THR A 58 7.95 -2.50 5.92
CA THR A 58 8.95 -3.54 5.61
C THR A 58 10.17 -2.93 4.91
N CYS A 59 9.97 -2.03 3.95
CA CYS A 59 11.07 -1.29 3.32
C CYS A 59 11.88 -0.48 4.34
N GLU A 60 11.19 0.25 5.23
CA GLU A 60 11.83 1.07 6.25
C GLU A 60 12.66 0.22 7.23
N GLU A 61 12.12 -0.93 7.65
CA GLU A 61 12.81 -1.87 8.53
C GLU A 61 14.05 -2.46 7.87
N PHE A 62 13.94 -2.92 6.61
CA PHE A 62 15.09 -3.45 5.87
C PHE A 62 16.16 -2.38 5.63
N MET A 63 15.76 -1.14 5.33
CA MET A 63 16.67 0.00 5.21
C MET A 63 17.42 0.27 6.53
N LYS A 64 16.73 0.23 7.68
CA LYS A 64 17.35 0.38 9.01
C LYS A 64 18.33 -0.75 9.31
N PHE A 65 17.97 -1.99 8.94
CA PHE A 65 18.86 -3.14 9.06
C PHE A 65 20.15 -2.94 8.24
N ILE A 66 20.03 -2.63 6.94
CA ILE A 66 21.18 -2.39 6.07
C ILE A 66 22.09 -1.29 6.63
N ARG A 67 21.49 -0.21 7.15
CA ARG A 67 22.23 0.89 7.78
C ARG A 67 23.12 0.43 8.92
N LYS A 68 22.55 -0.35 9.84
CA LYS A 68 23.31 -0.90 10.96
C LYS A 68 24.35 -1.91 10.47
N LYS A 69 24.00 -2.73 9.48
CA LYS A 69 24.87 -3.76 8.90
C LYS A 69 26.12 -3.16 8.28
N TYR A 70 26.01 -2.21 7.35
CA TYR A 70 27.22 -1.65 6.74
C TYR A 70 28.05 -0.83 7.73
N ALA A 71 27.45 -0.20 8.74
CA ALA A 71 28.17 0.61 9.72
C ALA A 71 29.12 -0.23 10.58
N PHE A 72 28.67 -1.36 11.12
CA PHE A 72 29.59 -2.22 11.89
C PHE A 72 30.61 -2.92 10.98
N GLU A 73 30.25 -3.23 9.73
CA GLU A 73 31.19 -3.84 8.78
C GLU A 73 32.29 -2.84 8.38
N GLU A 74 31.95 -1.56 8.28
CA GLU A 74 32.89 -0.47 8.04
C GLU A 74 33.90 -0.34 9.20
N GLU A 75 33.43 -0.37 10.45
CA GLU A 75 34.32 -0.41 11.62
C GLU A 75 35.24 -1.65 11.58
N HIS A 76 34.70 -2.82 11.26
CA HIS A 76 35.48 -4.05 11.14
C HIS A 76 36.56 -3.95 10.06
N VAL A 77 36.25 -3.43 8.87
CA VAL A 77 37.22 -3.27 7.78
C VAL A 77 38.29 -2.26 8.13
N GLN A 78 37.92 -1.15 8.78
CA GLN A 78 38.88 -0.15 9.24
C GLN A 78 39.87 -0.74 10.24
N GLU A 79 39.39 -1.52 11.21
CA GLU A 79 40.26 -2.11 12.22
C GLU A 79 41.14 -3.22 11.64
N LEU A 80 40.57 -4.12 10.83
CA LEU A 80 41.32 -5.16 10.12
C LEU A 80 42.46 -4.53 9.30
N SER A 81 42.16 -3.46 8.56
CA SER A 81 43.12 -2.74 7.70
C SER A 81 44.27 -2.08 8.47
N LYS A 82 44.04 -1.70 9.74
CA LYS A 82 45.08 -1.14 10.62
C LYS A 82 45.92 -2.25 11.23
N GLN A 83 45.29 -3.31 11.73
CA GLN A 83 45.96 -4.37 12.48
C GLN A 83 46.90 -5.21 11.62
N TYR A 84 46.50 -5.58 10.40
CA TYR A 84 47.35 -6.41 9.53
C TYR A 84 48.66 -5.69 9.13
N LYS A 85 48.67 -4.36 9.16
CA LYS A 85 49.85 -3.53 8.87
C LYS A 85 50.66 -3.18 10.12
N HIS A 86 50.30 -3.64 11.31
CA HIS A 86 51.00 -3.23 12.53
C HIS A 86 52.17 -4.16 12.88
N PHE A 87 52.06 -5.44 12.53
CA PHE A 87 52.99 -6.48 12.94
C PHE A 87 53.83 -7.01 11.77
N PHE A 88 55.09 -7.39 12.05
CA PHE A 88 56.00 -8.04 11.10
C PHE A 88 56.43 -7.20 9.86
N ASN A 89 56.33 -5.87 9.92
CA ASN A 89 56.75 -4.95 8.85
C ASN A 89 58.27 -4.75 8.71
N ILE A 90 59.05 -5.20 9.68
CA ILE A 90 60.48 -4.87 9.79
C ILE A 90 61.28 -5.80 8.87
N GLN A 91 61.79 -5.26 7.76
CA GLN A 91 62.69 -5.96 6.83
C GLN A 91 64.14 -6.09 7.33
N GLY A 92 64.45 -5.53 8.51
CA GLY A 92 65.80 -5.48 9.07
C GLY A 92 66.21 -6.72 9.86
N SER A 93 67.31 -7.35 9.42
CA SER A 93 68.30 -8.12 10.20
C SER A 93 68.14 -9.65 10.33
N THR A 94 66.97 -10.27 10.11
CA THR A 94 66.90 -11.76 10.12
C THR A 94 65.94 -12.31 9.06
N ASN A 95 66.50 -12.92 8.01
CA ASN A 95 65.79 -13.61 6.93
C ASN A 95 65.17 -14.93 7.40
N SER A 96 64.21 -14.88 8.33
CA SER A 96 63.46 -16.06 8.76
C SER A 96 62.33 -16.37 7.78
N SER A 97 62.23 -17.62 7.31
CA SER A 97 61.13 -18.09 6.47
C SER A 97 59.76 -17.97 7.16
N LEU A 98 59.69 -18.22 8.47
CA LEU A 98 58.47 -18.09 9.25
C LEU A 98 57.95 -16.64 9.28
N LYS A 99 58.85 -15.66 9.47
CA LYS A 99 58.48 -14.23 9.42
C LYS A 99 57.86 -13.85 8.06
N LYS A 100 58.44 -14.36 6.96
CA LYS A 100 57.89 -14.16 5.61
C LYS A 100 56.50 -14.78 5.48
N MET A 101 56.32 -16.03 5.93
CA MET A 101 55.01 -16.70 5.86
C MET A 101 53.95 -15.98 6.70
N ILE A 102 54.29 -15.50 7.90
CA ILE A 102 53.38 -14.71 8.73
C ILE A 102 53.00 -13.41 8.00
N HIS A 103 53.97 -12.68 7.44
CA HIS A 103 53.71 -11.47 6.67
C HIS A 103 52.81 -11.72 5.44
N GLU A 104 53.00 -12.83 4.72
CA GLU A 104 52.12 -13.22 3.59
C GLU A 104 50.68 -13.48 4.07
N VAL A 105 50.50 -14.17 5.19
CA VAL A 105 49.16 -14.41 5.79
C VAL A 105 48.49 -13.10 6.20
N LEU A 106 49.21 -12.17 6.84
CA LEU A 106 48.67 -10.82 7.13
C LEU A 106 48.36 -10.04 5.83
N GLY A 107 49.10 -10.30 4.74
CA GLY A 107 48.78 -9.80 3.42
C GLY A 107 47.45 -10.31 2.86
N PHE A 108 47.07 -11.56 3.18
CA PHE A 108 45.73 -12.09 2.86
C PHE A 108 44.62 -11.39 3.64
N ASP A 109 44.85 -11.04 4.91
CA ASP A 109 43.90 -10.21 5.69
C ASP A 109 43.66 -8.85 5.02
N GLY A 110 44.70 -8.24 4.45
CA GLY A 110 44.56 -7.02 3.65
C GLY A 110 43.70 -7.19 2.39
N LYS A 111 43.84 -8.32 1.68
CA LYS A 111 42.98 -8.65 0.53
C LYS A 111 41.54 -8.87 0.96
N MET A 112 41.31 -9.56 2.08
CA MET A 112 39.98 -9.76 2.65
C MET A 112 39.33 -8.42 3.04
N ALA A 113 40.09 -7.51 3.65
CA ALA A 113 39.63 -6.15 3.95
C ALA A 113 39.20 -5.40 2.69
N GLN A 114 39.94 -5.53 1.59
CA GLN A 114 39.62 -4.91 0.30
C GLN A 114 38.32 -5.47 -0.33
N VAL A 115 38.13 -6.79 -0.32
CA VAL A 115 36.88 -7.42 -0.81
C VAL A 115 35.70 -6.94 0.04
N LYS A 116 35.86 -6.93 1.37
CA LYS A 116 34.84 -6.48 2.31
C LYS A 116 34.51 -4.98 2.17
N GLN A 117 35.50 -4.15 1.81
CA GLN A 117 35.27 -2.75 1.46
C GLN A 117 34.35 -2.59 0.24
N SER A 118 34.52 -3.41 -0.80
CA SER A 118 33.65 -3.42 -1.98
C SER A 118 32.21 -3.80 -1.62
N TYR A 119 32.04 -4.81 -0.75
CA TYR A 119 30.75 -5.21 -0.21
C TYR A 119 30.05 -4.07 0.56
N ILE A 120 30.78 -3.32 1.40
CA ILE A 120 30.24 -2.17 2.13
C ILE A 120 29.74 -1.09 1.16
N THR A 121 30.53 -0.77 0.12
CA THR A 121 30.13 0.20 -0.91
C THR A 121 28.85 -0.25 -1.64
N ALA A 122 28.71 -1.53 -1.92
CA ALA A 122 27.49 -2.09 -2.51
C ALA A 122 26.27 -1.94 -1.57
N LEU A 123 26.44 -2.20 -0.26
CA LEU A 123 25.40 -2.02 0.74
C LEU A 123 24.97 -0.55 0.91
N GLN A 124 25.92 0.38 0.90
CA GLN A 124 25.64 1.82 0.96
C GLN A 124 24.83 2.29 -0.26
N LYS A 125 25.17 1.78 -1.45
CA LYS A 125 24.39 2.03 -2.68
C LYS A 125 22.98 1.46 -2.58
N MET A 126 22.84 0.21 -2.15
CA MET A 126 21.53 -0.42 -1.94
C MET A 126 20.67 0.37 -0.93
N TYR A 127 21.27 0.87 0.16
CA TYR A 127 20.58 1.72 1.13
C TYR A 127 20.01 3.00 0.48
N SER A 128 20.79 3.67 -0.37
CA SER A 128 20.33 4.90 -1.04
C SER A 128 19.20 4.61 -2.04
N GLU A 129 19.29 3.51 -2.78
CA GLU A 129 18.24 3.03 -3.70
C GLU A 129 16.93 2.75 -2.96
N ILE A 130 16.97 1.99 -1.87
CA ILE A 130 15.79 1.67 -1.05
C ILE A 130 15.21 2.93 -0.39
N SER A 131 16.07 3.84 0.09
CA SER A 131 15.64 5.11 0.69
C SER A 131 14.89 5.99 -0.31
N SER A 132 15.39 6.10 -1.54
CA SER A 132 14.74 6.82 -2.63
C SER A 132 13.40 6.18 -3.02
N LEU A 133 13.36 4.85 -3.14
CA LEU A 133 12.13 4.09 -3.39
C LEU A 133 11.07 4.36 -2.30
N LEU A 134 11.46 4.25 -1.03
CA LEU A 134 10.57 4.48 0.12
C LEU A 134 9.98 5.89 0.11
N LEU A 135 10.80 6.91 -0.20
CA LEU A 135 10.35 8.30 -0.26
C LEU A 135 9.32 8.51 -1.38
N THR A 136 9.61 8.00 -2.57
CA THR A 136 8.72 8.11 -3.74
C THR A 136 7.39 7.41 -3.49
N MET A 137 7.42 6.16 -3.04
CA MET A 137 6.22 5.37 -2.78
C MET A 137 5.38 5.95 -1.64
N THR A 138 6.02 6.53 -0.61
CA THR A 138 5.31 7.23 0.46
C THR A 138 4.56 8.47 -0.06
N LYS A 139 5.17 9.24 -0.97
CA LYS A 139 4.52 10.41 -1.59
C LYS A 139 3.35 10.00 -2.47
N LEU A 140 3.54 9.00 -3.33
CA LEU A 140 2.48 8.46 -4.21
C LEU A 140 1.30 7.95 -3.39
N ARG A 141 1.55 7.13 -2.35
CA ARG A 141 0.50 6.66 -1.44
C ARG A 141 -0.28 7.81 -0.80
N LYS A 142 0.40 8.87 -0.34
CA LYS A 142 -0.26 10.05 0.26
C LYS A 142 -1.15 10.76 -0.77
N SER A 143 -0.66 10.95 -1.98
CA SER A 143 -1.41 11.57 -3.09
C SER A 143 -2.68 10.80 -3.41
N VAL A 144 -2.56 9.48 -3.62
CA VAL A 144 -3.71 8.61 -3.92
C VAL A 144 -4.71 8.58 -2.77
N LYS A 145 -4.25 8.50 -1.52
CA LYS A 145 -5.12 8.56 -0.34
C LYS A 145 -5.92 9.86 -0.29
N GLU A 146 -5.27 11.01 -0.51
CA GLU A 146 -5.93 12.30 -0.48
C GLU A 146 -6.94 12.45 -1.61
N ASN A 147 -6.57 12.05 -2.84
CA ASN A 147 -7.48 12.06 -3.98
C ASN A 147 -8.72 11.18 -3.73
N SER A 148 -8.54 9.96 -3.22
CA SER A 148 -9.65 9.06 -2.89
C SER A 148 -10.57 9.66 -1.85
N LYS A 149 -10.00 10.20 -0.76
CA LYS A 149 -10.78 10.81 0.33
C LYS A 149 -11.59 12.01 -0.16
N ARG A 150 -11.01 12.83 -1.05
CA ARG A 150 -11.71 13.96 -1.66
C ARG A 150 -12.91 13.48 -2.47
N LEU A 151 -12.71 12.53 -3.38
CA LEU A 151 -13.80 12.00 -4.23
C LEU A 151 -14.91 11.32 -3.41
N GLU A 152 -14.55 10.54 -2.40
CA GLU A 152 -15.53 9.93 -1.47
C GLU A 152 -16.32 11.00 -0.71
N LYS A 153 -15.63 12.05 -0.25
CA LYS A 153 -16.26 13.18 0.43
C LYS A 153 -17.23 13.92 -0.48
N ASP A 154 -16.86 14.18 -1.73
CA ASP A 154 -17.73 14.87 -2.68
C ASP A 154 -19.03 14.08 -2.94
N VAL A 155 -18.93 12.75 -3.09
CA VAL A 155 -20.09 11.87 -3.21
C VAL A 155 -20.93 11.88 -1.93
N SER A 156 -20.31 11.78 -0.76
CA SER A 156 -21.00 11.80 0.53
C SER A 156 -21.73 13.13 0.76
N ASP A 157 -21.11 14.26 0.45
CA ASP A 157 -21.69 15.59 0.61
C ASP A 157 -22.88 15.79 -0.35
N ALA A 158 -22.79 15.27 -1.59
CA ALA A 158 -23.89 15.27 -2.55
C ALA A 158 -25.10 14.43 -2.09
N ILE A 159 -24.84 13.22 -1.55
CA ILE A 159 -25.88 12.37 -0.95
C ILE A 159 -26.55 13.08 0.22
N HIS A 160 -25.76 13.66 1.12
CA HIS A 160 -26.29 14.39 2.27
C HIS A 160 -27.14 15.61 1.87
N SER A 161 -26.76 16.32 0.81
CA SER A 161 -27.55 17.41 0.25
C SER A 161 -28.90 16.93 -0.30
N ALA A 162 -28.93 15.75 -0.94
CA ALA A 162 -30.16 15.13 -1.42
C ALA A 162 -31.07 14.67 -0.27
N GLU A 163 -30.52 14.03 0.76
CA GLU A 163 -31.26 13.64 1.98
C GLU A 163 -31.87 14.85 2.70
N LYS A 164 -31.13 15.97 2.76
CA LYS A 164 -31.63 17.22 3.33
C LYS A 164 -32.80 17.78 2.54
N ALA A 165 -32.74 17.73 1.20
CA ALA A 165 -33.86 18.16 0.36
C ALA A 165 -35.06 17.21 0.49
N GLN A 166 -34.82 15.90 0.58
CA GLN A 166 -35.85 14.90 0.86
C GLN A 166 -36.57 15.17 2.18
N SER A 167 -35.81 15.44 3.25
CA SER A 167 -36.37 15.75 4.57
C SER A 167 -37.23 17.01 4.54
N ARG A 168 -36.81 18.06 3.82
CA ARG A 168 -37.63 19.28 3.63
C ARG A 168 -38.92 18.99 2.87
N TYR A 169 -38.83 18.27 1.76
CA TYR A 169 -40.00 17.87 0.96
C TYR A 169 -40.99 17.07 1.83
N ASN A 170 -40.52 16.03 2.52
CA ASN A 170 -41.34 15.22 3.41
C ASN A 170 -41.99 16.04 4.54
N SER A 171 -41.25 17.00 5.12
CA SER A 171 -41.79 17.91 6.14
C SER A 171 -42.93 18.77 5.58
N LEU A 172 -42.77 19.34 4.37
CA LEU A 172 -43.80 20.16 3.74
C LEU A 172 -45.05 19.33 3.37
N CYS A 173 -44.86 18.09 2.90
CA CYS A 173 -45.96 17.16 2.65
C CYS A 173 -46.73 16.82 3.94
N GLN A 174 -46.01 16.55 5.04
CA GLN A 174 -46.64 16.31 6.34
C GLN A 174 -47.42 17.53 6.85
N ASP A 175 -46.88 18.74 6.64
CA ASP A 175 -47.57 19.97 7.03
C ASP A 175 -48.81 20.25 6.17
N TRP A 176 -48.79 19.86 4.89
CA TRP A 176 -49.96 19.92 4.02
C TRP A 176 -51.05 18.92 4.42
N ASP A 177 -50.67 17.69 4.78
CA ASP A 177 -51.62 16.70 5.31
C ASP A 177 -52.26 17.17 6.62
N LYS A 178 -51.48 17.77 7.52
CA LYS A 178 -52.00 18.35 8.78
C LYS A 178 -52.93 19.54 8.52
N LEU A 179 -52.59 20.41 7.57
CA LEU A 179 -53.43 21.56 7.20
C LEU A 179 -54.79 21.10 6.67
N ARG A 180 -54.79 20.09 5.80
CA ARG A 180 -56.02 19.48 5.25
C ARG A 180 -56.87 18.75 6.30
N MET A 181 -56.24 18.21 7.33
CA MET A 181 -56.91 17.57 8.48
C MET A 181 -57.44 18.58 9.52
N THR A 182 -57.13 19.87 9.37
CA THR A 182 -57.57 20.91 10.30
C THR A 182 -58.95 21.43 9.89
N ASP A 183 -59.89 21.39 10.84
CA ASP A 183 -61.29 21.80 10.66
C ASP A 183 -61.40 23.26 10.17
N PRO A 184 -62.05 23.54 9.02
CA PRO A 184 -62.13 24.88 8.42
C PRO A 184 -62.86 25.92 9.30
N THR A 185 -63.50 25.48 10.39
CA THR A 185 -64.20 26.33 11.35
C THR A 185 -63.32 26.82 12.50
N LYS A 186 -62.11 26.27 12.69
CA LYS A 186 -61.16 26.68 13.75
C LYS A 186 -60.05 27.56 13.18
N THR A 187 -60.36 28.83 12.93
CA THR A 187 -59.41 29.84 12.44
C THR A 187 -58.32 30.11 13.48
N LYS A 188 -57.11 29.58 13.29
CA LYS A 188 -55.94 30.03 14.07
C LYS A 188 -55.50 31.41 13.58
N LEU A 189 -55.59 32.40 14.46
CA LEU A 189 -55.06 33.75 14.26
C LEU A 189 -53.54 33.69 14.09
N THR A 190 -53.04 33.85 12.86
CA THR A 190 -51.59 33.93 12.60
C THR A 190 -51.12 35.37 12.41
N LEU A 191 -49.90 35.65 12.89
CA LEU A 191 -49.25 36.95 13.09
C LEU A 191 -48.95 37.78 11.80
N ARG A 192 -49.52 37.45 10.63
CA ARG A 192 -49.11 38.03 9.33
C ARG A 192 -50.27 38.45 8.41
N GLY A 193 -51.38 38.89 8.99
CA GLY A 193 -52.55 39.35 8.25
C GLY A 193 -53.37 38.20 7.67
N SER A 194 -54.68 38.44 7.53
CA SER A 194 -55.69 37.46 7.14
C SER A 194 -55.49 36.94 5.71
N LYS A 195 -54.60 35.97 5.52
CA LYS A 195 -54.64 35.10 4.34
C LYS A 195 -55.77 34.10 4.51
N THR A 196 -56.60 33.92 3.49
CA THR A 196 -57.63 32.88 3.49
C THR A 196 -56.97 31.49 3.58
N THR A 197 -57.65 30.49 4.15
CA THR A 197 -57.15 29.11 4.21
C THR A 197 -56.78 28.57 2.83
N LYS A 198 -57.52 28.99 1.78
CA LYS A 198 -57.20 28.69 0.37
C LYS A 198 -55.87 29.27 -0.10
N GLU A 199 -55.56 30.53 0.22
CA GLU A 199 -54.27 31.14 -0.12
C GLU A 199 -53.09 30.47 0.60
N GLN A 200 -53.32 29.96 1.82
CA GLN A 200 -52.30 29.20 2.55
C GLN A 200 -52.06 27.82 1.94
N GLU A 201 -53.10 27.15 1.46
CA GLU A 201 -53.01 25.89 0.72
C GLU A 201 -52.27 26.06 -0.61
N GLU A 202 -52.64 27.07 -1.42
CA GLU A 202 -51.98 27.35 -2.71
C GLU A 202 -50.49 27.69 -2.54
N GLU A 203 -50.15 28.51 -1.54
CA GLU A 203 -48.75 28.85 -1.23
C GLU A 203 -47.96 27.62 -0.73
N LEU A 204 -48.59 26.73 0.05
CA LEU A 204 -47.95 25.51 0.54
C LEU A 204 -47.74 24.49 -0.59
N LEU A 205 -48.71 24.33 -1.50
CA LEU A 205 -48.56 23.52 -2.70
C LEU A 205 -47.41 24.01 -3.57
N ARG A 206 -47.33 25.32 -3.83
CA ARG A 206 -46.21 25.92 -4.56
C ARG A 206 -44.86 25.65 -3.87
N LYS A 207 -44.80 25.65 -2.53
CA LYS A 207 -43.57 25.29 -1.79
C LYS A 207 -43.21 23.81 -1.92
N ILE A 208 -44.22 22.92 -1.90
CA ILE A 208 -44.02 21.50 -2.14
C ILE A 208 -43.48 21.26 -3.55
N ASP A 209 -44.04 21.88 -4.58
CA ASP A 209 -43.58 21.72 -5.96
C ASP A 209 -42.12 22.16 -6.15
N ASN A 210 -41.75 23.30 -5.54
CA ASN A 210 -40.36 23.77 -5.56
C ASN A 210 -39.43 22.81 -4.79
N ALA A 211 -39.86 22.27 -3.66
CA ALA A 211 -39.08 21.33 -2.87
C ALA A 211 -38.95 19.96 -3.56
N ASP A 212 -39.97 19.51 -4.28
CA ASP A 212 -39.96 18.28 -5.09
C ASP A 212 -38.99 18.42 -6.27
N LEU A 213 -39.01 19.56 -6.96
CA LEU A 213 -38.06 19.85 -8.03
C LEU A 213 -36.62 19.90 -7.51
N GLU A 214 -36.36 20.60 -6.39
CA GLU A 214 -35.03 20.65 -5.76
C GLU A 214 -34.58 19.25 -5.32
N TYR A 215 -35.47 18.44 -4.75
CA TYR A 215 -35.18 17.08 -4.33
C TYR A 215 -34.80 16.20 -5.52
N LYS A 216 -35.62 16.17 -6.58
CA LYS A 216 -35.35 15.40 -7.81
C LYS A 216 -34.00 15.76 -8.42
N GLN A 217 -33.73 17.06 -8.59
CA GLN A 217 -32.45 17.53 -9.14
C GLN A 217 -31.24 17.09 -8.30
N LYS A 218 -31.35 17.14 -6.96
CA LYS A 218 -30.26 16.71 -6.08
C LYS A 218 -30.08 15.20 -6.03
N VAL A 219 -31.16 14.43 -6.15
CA VAL A 219 -31.09 12.95 -6.29
C VAL A 219 -30.40 12.57 -7.59
N ASP A 220 -30.77 13.19 -8.71
CA ASP A 220 -30.14 12.92 -9.99
C ASP A 220 -28.65 13.28 -9.97
N HIS A 221 -28.31 14.43 -9.36
CA HIS A 221 -26.93 14.85 -9.19
C HIS A 221 -26.13 13.88 -8.32
N SER A 222 -26.64 13.49 -7.14
CA SER A 222 -25.96 12.58 -6.22
C SER A 222 -25.79 11.18 -6.82
N ASN A 223 -26.81 10.66 -7.51
CA ASN A 223 -26.75 9.38 -8.21
C ASN A 223 -25.74 9.41 -9.36
N SER A 224 -25.71 10.49 -10.15
CA SER A 224 -24.74 10.66 -11.23
C SER A 224 -23.30 10.66 -10.71
N LEU A 225 -23.05 11.40 -9.63
CA LEU A 225 -21.73 11.48 -9.00
C LEU A 225 -21.31 10.13 -8.38
N ARG A 226 -22.23 9.47 -7.68
CA ARG A 226 -22.03 8.14 -7.11
C ARG A 226 -21.73 7.10 -8.18
N ASN A 227 -22.50 7.08 -9.26
CA ASN A 227 -22.31 6.12 -10.36
C ASN A 227 -20.96 6.36 -11.05
N THR A 228 -20.59 7.62 -11.30
CA THR A 228 -19.28 7.97 -11.87
C THR A 228 -18.14 7.50 -10.96
N PHE A 229 -18.26 7.74 -9.64
CA PHE A 229 -17.25 7.29 -8.68
C PHE A 229 -17.10 5.77 -8.66
N ILE A 230 -18.21 5.02 -8.57
CA ILE A 230 -18.18 3.55 -8.47
C ILE A 230 -17.69 2.91 -9.77
N THR A 231 -18.11 3.42 -10.93
CA THR A 231 -17.84 2.77 -12.22
C THR A 231 -16.51 3.17 -12.85
N LYS A 232 -15.98 4.36 -12.56
CA LYS A 232 -14.75 4.88 -13.18
C LYS A 232 -13.63 5.11 -12.18
N GLU A 233 -13.87 5.95 -11.17
CA GLU A 233 -12.81 6.41 -10.27
C GLU A 233 -12.32 5.31 -9.33
N ARG A 234 -13.24 4.55 -8.71
CA ARG A 234 -12.87 3.47 -7.78
C ARG A 234 -12.01 2.38 -8.45
N PRO A 235 -12.40 1.78 -9.60
CA PRO A 235 -11.56 0.80 -10.27
C PRO A 235 -10.18 1.37 -10.63
N ARG A 236 -10.12 2.64 -11.04
CA ARG A 236 -8.86 3.32 -11.36
C ARG A 236 -7.95 3.45 -10.14
N ILE A 237 -8.47 3.93 -9.00
CA ILE A 237 -7.72 4.08 -7.75
C ILE A 237 -7.25 2.71 -7.23
N VAL A 238 -8.13 1.71 -7.29
CA VAL A 238 -7.81 0.33 -6.88
C VAL A 238 -6.69 -0.25 -7.74
N GLN A 239 -6.76 -0.05 -9.06
CA GLN A 239 -5.72 -0.50 -9.99
C GLN A 239 -4.39 0.21 -9.71
N GLU A 240 -4.40 1.53 -9.54
CA GLU A 240 -3.20 2.30 -9.18
C GLU A 240 -2.57 1.82 -7.87
N LEU A 241 -3.37 1.57 -6.82
CA LEU A 241 -2.86 1.05 -5.55
C LEU A 241 -2.28 -0.37 -5.70
N LYS A 242 -2.91 -1.23 -6.49
CA LYS A 242 -2.40 -2.58 -6.76
C LYS A 242 -1.04 -2.51 -7.46
N ASP A 243 -0.92 -1.67 -8.49
CA ASP A 243 0.31 -1.52 -9.25
C ASP A 243 1.44 -1.01 -8.35
N LEU A 244 1.16 -0.01 -7.49
CA LEU A 244 2.12 0.47 -6.50
C LEU A 244 2.56 -0.62 -5.50
N ILE A 245 1.65 -1.47 -5.04
CA ILE A 245 1.96 -2.58 -4.11
C ILE A 245 2.85 -3.61 -4.80
N LEU A 246 2.52 -4.00 -6.03
CA LEU A 246 3.32 -4.97 -6.77
C LEU A 246 4.70 -4.40 -7.12
N GLU A 247 4.77 -3.12 -7.50
CA GLU A 247 6.04 -2.44 -7.82
C GLU A 247 6.96 -2.41 -6.60
N ILE A 248 6.48 -1.99 -5.43
CA ILE A 248 7.32 -1.93 -4.22
C ILE A 248 7.74 -3.32 -3.73
N ASP A 249 6.84 -4.30 -3.75
CA ASP A 249 7.13 -5.64 -3.24
C ASP A 249 8.13 -6.36 -4.17
N THR A 250 7.96 -6.23 -5.50
CA THR A 250 8.91 -6.78 -6.48
C THR A 250 10.27 -6.07 -6.41
N ALA A 251 10.30 -4.74 -6.33
CA ALA A 251 11.54 -3.99 -6.17
C ALA A 251 12.29 -4.41 -4.89
N MET A 252 11.58 -4.59 -3.77
CA MET A 252 12.17 -5.08 -2.53
C MET A 252 12.71 -6.51 -2.63
N THR A 253 11.98 -7.38 -3.32
CA THR A 253 12.43 -8.77 -3.56
C THR A 253 13.73 -8.79 -4.36
N ILE A 254 13.85 -7.94 -5.37
CA ILE A 254 15.08 -7.78 -6.16
C ILE A 254 16.22 -7.24 -5.28
N GLN A 255 15.95 -6.27 -4.40
CA GLN A 255 16.98 -5.75 -3.48
C GLN A 255 17.44 -6.82 -2.47
N LEU A 256 16.53 -7.68 -2.01
CA LEU A 256 16.89 -8.82 -1.16
C LEU A 256 17.78 -9.83 -1.89
N GLN A 257 17.46 -10.16 -3.14
CA GLN A 257 18.28 -11.04 -3.96
C GLN A 257 19.69 -10.46 -4.20
N LYS A 258 19.77 -9.16 -4.51
CA LYS A 258 21.05 -8.45 -4.63
C LYS A 258 21.86 -8.57 -3.33
N TYR A 259 21.22 -8.32 -2.19
CA TYR A 259 21.87 -8.44 -0.88
C TYR A 259 22.45 -9.85 -0.65
N THR A 260 21.70 -10.90 -0.99
CA THR A 260 22.18 -12.29 -0.91
C THR A 260 23.41 -12.50 -1.78
N ILE A 261 23.38 -12.11 -3.07
CA ILE A 261 24.51 -12.26 -3.99
C ILE A 261 25.76 -11.54 -3.46
N TRP A 262 25.62 -10.32 -2.93
CA TRP A 262 26.74 -9.59 -2.34
C TRP A 262 27.29 -10.28 -1.10
N THR A 263 26.43 -10.89 -0.30
CA THR A 263 26.84 -11.63 0.90
C THR A 263 27.54 -12.94 0.54
N GLU A 264 27.07 -13.66 -0.48
CA GLU A 264 27.71 -14.87 -1.01
C GLU A 264 29.10 -14.54 -1.56
N ASN A 265 29.23 -13.48 -2.38
CA ASN A 265 30.51 -13.02 -2.93
C ASN A 265 31.52 -12.54 -1.87
N LEU A 266 31.07 -12.27 -0.65
CA LEU A 266 31.95 -11.91 0.47
C LEU A 266 32.51 -13.16 1.15
N VAL A 267 31.73 -14.25 1.18
CA VAL A 267 32.04 -15.48 1.94
C VAL A 267 32.75 -16.52 1.07
N LEU A 268 32.43 -16.57 -0.22
CA LEU A 268 33.00 -17.48 -1.22
C LEU A 268 34.18 -16.84 -1.96
#